data_AF-A0A9D6DLC3-F1
#
_entry.id   AF-A0A9D6DLC3-F1
#
_cell.length_a   1.000
_cell.length_b   1.000
_cell.length_c   1.000
_cell.angle_alpha   90.00
_cell.angle_beta   90.00
_cell.angle_gamma   90.00
#
_symmetry.space_group_name_H-M   'P 1'
#
loop_
_entity.id
_entity.type
_entity.pdbx_description
1 polymer ?
#
loop_
_entity_poly.entity_id
_entity_poly.type
_entity_poly.pdbx_seq_one_letter_code
_entity_poly.pdbx_strand_id
1 'polypeptide(L)'
;VILELAPKVYDLVIKAGGTTTGEHNDGIIRTPYLGLLFGEEMVALFERTKKIFDPLNIFNPGKKVPLQGSGQVADPFADIKRDLIRPAA
;
A
#
# COMPACT_ATOMS: atom_id res chain seq x y z
N VAL A 1 4.47 -15.16 7.27
CA VAL A 1 3.08 -14.88 7.71
C VAL A 1 2.44 -13.72 6.95
N ILE A 2 2.88 -12.46 7.11
CA ILE A 2 2.21 -11.29 6.50
C ILE A 2 2.06 -11.44 4.98
N LEU A 3 3.16 -11.61 4.25
CA LEU A 3 3.16 -11.67 2.77
C LEU A 3 2.39 -12.88 2.20
N GLU A 4 2.19 -13.92 3.00
CA GLU A 4 1.52 -15.15 2.56
C GLU A 4 0.02 -15.13 2.89
N LEU A 5 -0.34 -14.66 4.09
CA LEU A 5 -1.70 -14.74 4.62
C LEU A 5 -2.52 -13.48 4.31
N ALA A 6 -1.90 -12.30 4.31
CA ALA A 6 -2.61 -11.04 4.07
C ALA A 6 -3.35 -11.02 2.71
N PRO A 7 -2.77 -11.45 1.57
CA PRO A 7 -3.51 -11.48 0.32
C PRO A 7 -4.76 -12.36 0.38
N LYS A 8 -4.67 -13.52 1.03
CA LYS A 8 -5.78 -14.48 1.17
C LYS A 8 -6.91 -13.91 2.04
N VAL A 9 -6.56 -13.26 3.15
CA VAL A 9 -7.53 -12.66 4.06
C VAL A 9 -8.18 -11.42 3.43
N TYR A 10 -7.40 -10.55 2.78
CA TYR A 10 -7.94 -9.36 2.14
C TYR A 10 -8.88 -9.70 0.98
N ASP A 11 -8.52 -10.66 0.13
CA ASP A 11 -9.40 -11.17 -0.93
C ASP A 11 -10.74 -11.68 -0.37
N LEU A 12 -10.70 -12.47 0.71
CA LEU A 12 -11.91 -12.98 1.36
C LEU A 12 -12.80 -11.86 1.90
N VAL A 13 -12.22 -10.91 2.65
CA VAL A 13 -12.96 -9.80 3.26
C VAL A 13 -13.56 -8.89 2.21
N ILE A 14 -12.81 -8.57 1.15
CA ILE A 14 -13.28 -7.71 0.06
C ILE A 14 -14.41 -8.39 -0.72
N LYS A 15 -14.31 -9.70 -1.00
CA LYS A 15 -15.40 -10.48 -1.63
C LYS A 15 -16.67 -10.53 -0.79
N ALA A 16 -16.55 -10.42 0.54
CA ALA A 16 -17.66 -10.31 1.46
C ALA A 16 -18.22 -8.88 1.60
N GLY A 17 -17.70 -7.90 0.84
CA GLY A 17 -18.10 -6.50 0.90
C GLY A 17 -17.51 -5.72 2.09
N GLY A 18 -16.49 -6.26 2.75
CA GLY A 18 -15.81 -5.63 3.88
C GLY A 18 -14.61 -4.75 3.47
N THR A 19 -13.94 -4.21 4.49
CA THR A 19 -12.71 -3.39 4.37
C THR A 19 -11.53 -4.10 5.03
N THR A 20 -10.31 -3.88 4.53
CA THR A 20 -9.07 -4.48 5.07
C THR A 20 -8.65 -3.92 6.44
N THR A 21 -9.36 -2.91 6.93
CA THR A 21 -9.10 -2.25 8.22
C THR A 21 -10.35 -1.49 8.70
N GLY A 22 -10.60 -1.51 10.01
CA GLY A 22 -11.65 -0.70 10.64
C GLY A 22 -11.13 0.66 11.14
N GLU A 23 -10.01 0.65 11.87
CA GLU A 23 -9.45 1.85 12.53
C GLU A 23 -7.97 2.13 12.20
N HIS A 24 -7.21 1.08 11.84
CA HIS A 24 -5.74 1.15 11.77
C HIS A 24 -5.18 1.70 10.44
N ASN A 25 -6.06 2.03 9.48
CA ASN A 25 -5.69 2.54 8.15
C ASN A 25 -4.68 1.63 7.42
N ASP A 26 -4.07 2.17 6.36
CA ASP A 26 -3.35 1.36 5.37
C ASP A 26 -1.89 1.14 5.77
N GLY A 27 -1.15 2.24 5.89
CA GLY A 27 0.28 2.24 6.19
C GLY A 27 1.09 1.38 5.21
N ILE A 28 2.30 1.05 5.63
CA ILE A 28 3.22 0.24 4.82
C ILE A 28 2.67 -1.17 4.53
N ILE A 29 1.92 -1.76 5.46
CA ILE A 29 1.44 -3.14 5.36
C ILE A 29 0.34 -3.30 4.31
N ARG A 30 -0.56 -2.30 4.18
CA ARG A 30 -1.73 -2.42 3.29
C ARG A 30 -1.62 -1.61 2.00
N THR A 31 -0.68 -0.66 1.90
CA THR A 31 -0.46 0.13 0.66
C THR A 31 -0.35 -0.75 -0.60
N PRO A 32 0.36 -1.89 -0.60
CA PRO A 32 0.45 -2.76 -1.79
C PRO A 32 -0.88 -3.38 -2.23
N TYR A 33 -1.90 -3.37 -1.36
CA TYR A 33 -3.19 -4.02 -1.59
C TYR A 33 -4.33 -3.04 -1.88
N LEU A 34 -4.07 -1.73 -1.90
CA LEU A 34 -5.13 -0.72 -2.06
C LEU A 34 -5.87 -0.83 -3.40
N GLY A 35 -5.20 -1.32 -4.44
CA GLY A 35 -5.85 -1.61 -5.72
C GLY A 35 -6.96 -2.66 -5.61
N LEU A 36 -6.85 -3.62 -4.68
CA LEU A 36 -7.88 -4.63 -4.46
C LEU A 36 -9.15 -4.03 -3.82
N LEU A 37 -8.99 -3.03 -2.95
CA LEU A 37 -10.10 -2.44 -2.20
C LEU A 37 -10.73 -1.25 -2.93
N PHE A 38 -9.91 -0.38 -3.52
CA PHE A 38 -10.36 0.89 -4.08
C PHE A 38 -10.38 0.90 -5.62
N GLY A 39 -9.70 -0.04 -6.27
CA GLY A 39 -9.49 -0.03 -7.72
C GLY A 39 -8.42 0.98 -8.16
N GLU A 40 -7.95 0.83 -9.40
CA GLU A 40 -6.84 1.62 -9.94
C GLU A 40 -7.16 3.12 -10.06
N GLU A 41 -8.38 3.47 -10.44
CA GLU A 41 -8.80 4.87 -10.63
C GLU A 41 -8.74 5.68 -9.32
N MET A 42 -9.21 5.09 -8.22
CA MET A 42 -9.17 5.72 -6.90
C MET A 42 -7.74 5.81 -6.36
N VAL A 43 -6.91 4.78 -6.56
CA VAL A 43 -5.50 4.83 -6.18
C VAL A 43 -4.77 5.94 -6.96
N ALA A 44 -5.05 6.11 -8.25
CA ALA A 44 -4.51 7.21 -9.05
C ALA A 44 -4.98 8.60 -8.55
N LEU A 45 -6.18 8.71 -7.97
CA LEU A 45 -6.62 9.94 -7.29
C LEU A 45 -5.81 10.19 -6.01
N PHE A 46 -5.51 9.15 -5.21
CA PHE A 46 -4.65 9.30 -4.03
C PHE A 46 -3.25 9.78 -4.42
N GLU A 47 -2.66 9.21 -5.48
CA GLU A 47 -1.36 9.62 -6.02
C GLU A 47 -1.35 11.07 -6.49
N ARG A 48 -2.37 11.49 -7.27
CA ARG A 48 -2.50 12.88 -7.71
C ARG A 48 -2.66 13.84 -6.53
N THR A 49 -3.48 13.46 -5.55
CA THR A 49 -3.68 14.26 -4.33
C THR A 49 -2.37 14.40 -3.55
N LYS A 50 -1.64 13.29 -3.35
CA LYS A 50 -0.33 13.30 -2.71
C LYS A 50 0.64 14.25 -3.42
N LYS A 51 0.69 14.20 -4.75
CA LYS A 51 1.58 15.04 -5.56
C LYS A 51 1.25 16.54 -5.47
N ILE A 52 -0.01 16.90 -5.30
CA ILE A 52 -0.43 18.31 -5.12
C ILE A 52 0.13 18.86 -3.80
N PHE A 53 0.01 18.11 -2.71
CA PHE A 53 0.40 18.57 -1.38
C PHE A 53 1.87 18.26 -1.00
N ASP A 54 2.49 17.30 -1.67
CA ASP A 54 3.86 16.86 -1.42
C ASP A 54 4.55 16.47 -2.74
N PRO A 55 4.89 17.46 -3.59
CA PRO A 55 5.48 17.23 -4.91
C PRO A 55 6.89 16.62 -4.84
N LEU A 56 7.60 16.81 -3.72
CA LEU A 56 8.93 16.24 -3.49
C LEU A 56 8.87 14.86 -2.80
N ASN A 57 7.66 14.39 -2.46
CA ASN A 57 7.43 13.13 -1.78
C ASN A 57 8.29 12.98 -0.50
N ILE A 58 8.30 13.99 0.36
CA ILE A 58 9.06 13.99 1.63
C ILE A 58 8.25 13.41 2.80
N PHE A 59 6.92 13.50 2.77
CA PHE A 59 6.06 13.10 3.86
C PHE A 59 5.64 11.63 3.74
N ASN A 60 6.35 10.76 4.46
CA ASN A 60 6.06 9.33 4.61
C ASN A 60 5.90 8.54 3.28
N PRO A 61 6.98 8.43 2.48
CA PRO A 61 6.94 7.81 1.16
C PRO A 61 6.56 6.33 1.23
N GLY A 62 5.63 5.89 0.38
CA GLY A 62 5.23 4.48 0.25
C GLY A 62 4.16 3.97 1.24
N LYS A 63 3.51 4.84 2.03
CA LYS A 63 2.60 4.43 3.13
C LYS A 63 1.10 4.63 2.89
N LYS A 64 0.72 5.20 1.74
CA LYS A 64 -0.67 5.33 1.26
C LYS A 64 -0.75 5.30 -0.25
N VAL A 65 0.29 5.82 -0.88
CA VAL A 65 0.52 5.70 -2.31
C VAL A 65 1.79 4.89 -2.53
N PRO A 66 1.86 4.06 -3.58
CA PRO A 66 3.11 3.47 -4.04
C PRO A 66 4.15 4.56 -4.33
N LEU A 67 5.44 4.21 -4.25
CA LEU A 67 6.50 5.13 -4.67
C LEU A 67 6.43 5.34 -6.19
N GLN A 68 6.05 6.55 -6.64
CA GLN A 68 6.19 6.98 -8.03
C GLN A 68 7.65 7.40 -8.28
N GLY A 69 8.30 6.85 -9.32
CA GLY A 69 9.67 7.27 -9.68
C GLY A 69 10.41 6.40 -10.70
N SER A 70 9.99 5.15 -10.94
CA SER A 70 10.53 4.33 -12.04
C SER A 70 9.42 3.40 -12.52
N GLY A 71 9.23 3.31 -13.83
CA GLY A 71 8.22 2.43 -14.42
C GLY A 71 8.26 1.05 -13.77
N GLN A 72 7.08 0.54 -13.41
CA GLN A 72 6.88 -0.68 -12.63
C GLN A 72 7.56 -0.58 -11.25
N VAL A 73 6.77 -0.58 -10.18
CA VAL A 73 7.31 -0.92 -8.86
C VAL A 73 7.81 -2.36 -9.00
N ALA A 74 9.12 -2.56 -9.20
CA ALA A 74 9.72 -3.87 -9.46
C ALA A 74 9.37 -4.89 -8.36
N ASP A 75 9.04 -4.40 -7.17
CA ASP A 75 8.50 -5.17 -6.07
C ASP A 75 7.55 -4.31 -5.21
N PRO A 76 6.21 -4.47 -5.31
CA PRO A 76 5.25 -3.71 -4.51
C PRO A 76 5.39 -3.98 -3.00
N PHE A 77 6.15 -5.00 -2.59
CA PHE A 77 6.43 -5.34 -1.20
C PHE A 77 7.81 -4.89 -0.73
N ALA A 78 8.56 -4.12 -1.54
CA ALA A 78 9.93 -3.70 -1.21
C ALA A 78 10.00 -2.97 0.13
N ASP A 79 9.06 -2.08 0.40
CA ASP A 79 9.00 -1.33 1.66
C ASP A 79 8.72 -2.25 2.86
N ILE A 80 7.79 -3.20 2.74
CA ILE A 80 7.51 -4.19 3.80
C ILE A 80 8.76 -5.05 4.06
N LYS A 81 9.44 -5.50 3.01
CA LYS A 81 10.67 -6.30 3.14
C LYS A 81 11.79 -5.50 3.79
N ARG A 82 11.96 -4.22 3.42
CA ARG A 82 12.98 -3.31 3.97
C ARG A 82 12.74 -3.01 5.44
N ASP A 83 11.51 -2.63 5.80
CA ASP A 83 11.22 -1.99 7.09
C ASP A 83 10.62 -2.94 8.13
N LEU A 84 10.03 -4.07 7.73
CA LEU A 84 9.30 -4.97 8.65
C LEU A 84 9.86 -6.40 8.72
N ILE A 85 10.60 -6.84 7.70
CA ILE A 85 11.09 -8.23 7.62
C ILE A 85 12.61 -8.30 7.83
N ARG A 86 13.36 -7.22 7.61
CA ARG A 86 14.79 -7.22 7.95
C ARG A 86 14.98 -7.39 9.46
N PRO A 87 15.95 -8.23 9.88
CA PRO A 87 16.44 -8.16 11.26
C PRO A 87 17.03 -6.76 11.46
N ALA A 88 16.74 -6.14 12.60
CA ALA A 88 17.56 -5.04 13.07
C ALA A 88 19.02 -5.52 13.05
N ALA A 89 19.89 -4.77 12.36
CA ALA A 89 21.31 -5.04 12.35
C ALA A 89 21.89 -4.98 13.77
#